data_AF-A0A081RAC1-F1
#
_entry.id   AF-A0A081RAC1-F1
#
_cell.length_a   1.000
_cell.length_b   1.000
_cell.length_c   1.000
_cell.angle_alpha   90.00
_cell.angle_beta   90.00
_cell.angle_gamma   90.00
#
_symmetry.space_group_name_H-M   'P 1'
#
loop_
_entity.id
_entity.type
_entity.pdbx_description
1 polymer ?
#
loop_
_entity_poly.entity_id
_entity_poly.type
_entity_poly.pdbx_seq_one_letter_code
_entity_poly.pdbx_strand_id
1 'polypeptide(L)'
;MTDFNPQQARKIVTDLGRTQLLIDGALKKFSMLTTDVIEAFSDARLSDAASQPALEELADGFKTFVEGRRNFVNAHKMLIDMKKDSNLRTVEIGCDPGPLCPWIDQESTLQLVA
;
A
#
# COMPACT_ATOMS: atom_id res chain seq x y z
N MET A 1 27.15 -7.42 -14.11
CA MET A 1 26.54 -6.35 -13.29
C MET A 1 25.27 -5.94 -14.00
N THR A 2 24.11 -6.16 -13.38
CA THR A 2 22.85 -5.58 -13.89
C THR A 2 22.86 -4.09 -13.60
N ASP A 3 22.76 -3.27 -14.64
CA ASP A 3 22.73 -1.82 -14.50
C ASP A 3 21.52 -1.40 -13.66
N PHE A 4 21.79 -0.68 -12.57
CA PHE A 4 20.75 -0.16 -11.69
C PHE A 4 19.99 0.98 -12.39
N ASN A 5 18.67 0.83 -12.56
CA ASN A 5 17.81 1.86 -13.13
C ASN A 5 16.99 2.57 -12.02
N PRO A 6 17.41 3.77 -11.57
CA PRO A 6 16.72 4.49 -10.49
C PRO A 6 15.31 4.94 -10.86
N GLN A 7 15.03 5.21 -12.13
CA GLN A 7 13.69 5.62 -12.58
C GLN A 7 12.70 4.47 -12.46
N GLN A 8 13.12 3.25 -12.83
CA GLN A 8 12.31 2.05 -12.67
C GLN A 8 12.02 1.77 -11.21
N ALA A 9 13.00 1.90 -10.32
CA ALA A 9 12.81 1.73 -8.88
C ALA A 9 11.80 2.75 -8.31
N ARG A 10 11.90 4.03 -8.70
CA ARG A 10 10.95 5.07 -8.28
C ARG A 10 9.53 4.80 -8.76
N LYS A 11 9.37 4.33 -10.01
CA LYS A 11 8.08 3.92 -10.55
C LYS A 11 7.46 2.78 -9.74
N ILE A 12 8.23 1.75 -9.41
CA ILE A 12 7.76 0.61 -8.61
C ILE A 12 7.27 1.07 -7.24
N VAL A 13 8.04 1.89 -6.52
CA VAL A 13 7.63 2.42 -5.20
C VAL A 13 6.34 3.24 -5.30
N THR A 14 6.22 4.06 -6.34
CA THR A 14 5.01 4.87 -6.59
C THR A 14 3.81 3.98 -6.86
N ASP A 15 3.96 2.95 -7.69
CA ASP A 15 2.90 2.02 -8.05
C ASP A 15 2.49 1.14 -6.86
N LEU A 16 3.45 0.75 -5.99
CA LEU A 16 3.16 0.06 -4.73
C LEU A 16 2.29 0.90 -3.79
N GLY A 17 2.66 2.18 -3.59
CA GLY A 17 1.88 3.11 -2.76
C GLY A 17 0.46 3.32 -3.30
N ARG A 18 0.33 3.53 -4.62
CA ARG A 18 -0.98 3.65 -5.29
C ARG A 18 -1.83 2.39 -5.13
N THR A 19 -1.22 1.22 -5.30
CA THR A 19 -1.93 -0.07 -5.15
C THR A 19 -2.43 -0.25 -3.72
N GLN A 20 -1.61 0.09 -2.72
CA GLN A 20 -2.04 0.04 -1.32
C GLN A 20 -3.24 0.94 -1.05
N LEU A 21 -3.23 2.17 -1.55
CA LEU A 21 -4.36 3.10 -1.41
C LEU A 21 -5.63 2.58 -2.08
N LEU A 22 -5.51 1.90 -3.24
CA LEU A 22 -6.65 1.30 -3.92
C LEU A 22 -7.22 0.11 -3.15
N ILE A 23 -6.37 -0.73 -2.53
CA ILE A 23 -6.81 -1.83 -1.66
C ILE A 23 -7.56 -1.29 -0.45
N ASP A 24 -7.02 -0.27 0.22
CA ASP A 24 -7.66 0.36 1.38
C ASP A 24 -8.99 1.04 0.99
N GLY A 25 -9.04 1.65 -0.19
CA GLY A 25 -10.27 2.21 -0.76
C GLY A 25 -11.32 1.15 -1.10
N ALA A 26 -10.91 -0.01 -1.62
CA ALA A 26 -11.79 -1.13 -1.89
C ALA A 26 -12.39 -1.70 -0.60
N LEU A 27 -11.56 -1.89 0.44
CA LEU A 27 -12.00 -2.32 1.78
C LEU A 27 -13.08 -1.38 2.35
N LYS A 28 -12.85 -0.07 2.27
CA LYS A 28 -13.84 0.94 2.71
C LYS A 28 -15.16 0.83 1.93
N LYS A 29 -15.10 0.73 0.60
CA LYS A 29 -16.30 0.63 -0.22
C LYS A 29 -17.08 -0.65 0.06
N PHE A 30 -16.37 -1.75 0.26
CA PHE A 30 -16.97 -3.03 0.58
C PHE A 30 -17.62 -3.04 1.98
N SER A 31 -17.02 -2.37 2.97
CA SER A 31 -17.67 -2.20 4.29
C SER A 31 -18.97 -1.40 4.19
N MET A 32 -18.97 -0.31 3.41
CA MET A 32 -20.17 0.51 3.21
C MET A 32 -21.28 -0.30 2.51
N LEU A 33 -20.94 -1.01 1.42
CA LEU A 33 -21.89 -1.88 0.72
C LEU A 33 -22.50 -2.94 1.65
N THR A 34 -21.68 -3.54 2.53
CA THR A 34 -22.15 -4.53 3.49
C THR A 34 -23.18 -3.93 4.46
N THR A 35 -22.94 -2.70 4.94
CA THR A 35 -23.91 -1.96 5.75
C THR A 35 -25.21 -1.71 4.97
N ASP A 36 -25.13 -1.23 3.73
CA ASP A 36 -26.30 -0.94 2.90
C ASP A 36 -27.16 -2.21 2.67
N VAL A 37 -26.51 -3.37 2.49
CA VAL A 37 -27.20 -4.67 2.36
C VAL A 37 -27.90 -5.07 3.65
N ILE A 38 -27.26 -4.89 4.81
CA ILE A 38 -27.86 -5.19 6.11
C ILE A 38 -29.08 -4.30 6.35
N GLU A 39 -28.99 -3.01 6.03
CA GLU A 39 -30.12 -2.08 6.10
C GLU A 39 -31.26 -2.53 5.19
N ALA A 40 -30.96 -2.92 3.95
CA ALA A 40 -31.96 -3.43 3.01
C ALA A 40 -32.64 -4.73 3.50
N PHE A 41 -31.91 -5.63 4.16
CA PHE A 41 -32.50 -6.84 4.77
C PHE A 41 -33.45 -6.50 5.92
N SER A 42 -33.09 -5.52 6.75
CA SER A 42 -33.93 -5.01 7.84
C SER A 42 -35.21 -4.36 7.29
N ASP A 43 -35.09 -3.50 6.29
CA ASP A 43 -36.23 -2.84 5.64
C ASP A 43 -37.18 -3.83 4.97
N ALA A 44 -36.62 -4.86 4.33
CA ALA A 44 -37.37 -5.95 3.73
C ALA A 44 -37.96 -6.94 4.76
N ARG A 45 -37.59 -6.81 6.05
CA ARG A 45 -38.01 -7.69 7.15
C ARG A 45 -37.75 -9.16 6.83
N LEU A 46 -36.60 -9.46 6.24
CA LEU A 46 -36.19 -10.84 6.00
C LEU A 46 -36.04 -11.58 7.32
N SER A 47 -36.38 -12.88 7.34
CA SER A 47 -36.04 -13.73 8.47
C SER A 47 -34.53 -13.93 8.53
N ASP A 48 -34.01 -14.15 9.73
CA ASP A 48 -32.58 -14.42 9.94
C ASP A 48 -32.08 -15.59 9.07
N ALA A 49 -32.90 -16.65 8.95
CA ALA A 49 -32.57 -17.80 8.10
C ALA A 49 -32.46 -17.45 6.61
N ALA A 50 -33.18 -16.43 6.13
CA ALA A 50 -33.15 -16.01 4.73
C ALA A 50 -31.97 -15.07 4.43
N SER A 51 -31.53 -14.26 5.40
CA SER A 51 -30.42 -13.32 5.23
C SER A 51 -29.05 -13.93 5.56
N GLN A 52 -29.00 -14.93 6.45
CA GLN A 52 -27.77 -15.53 6.95
C GLN A 52 -26.78 -15.96 5.85
N PRO A 53 -27.18 -16.69 4.78
CA PRO A 53 -26.22 -17.14 3.76
C PRO A 53 -25.52 -15.97 3.06
N ALA A 54 -26.26 -14.88 2.79
CA ALA A 54 -25.68 -13.71 2.17
C ALA A 54 -24.71 -12.97 3.11
N LEU A 55 -25.01 -12.93 4.42
CA LEU A 55 -24.13 -12.33 5.42
C LEU A 55 -22.81 -13.10 5.56
N GLU A 56 -22.87 -14.43 5.48
CA GLU A 56 -21.69 -15.30 5.51
C GLU A 56 -20.76 -15.04 4.31
N GLU A 57 -21.31 -14.98 3.10
CA GLU A 57 -20.54 -14.69 1.88
C GLU A 57 -19.93 -13.27 1.90
N LEU A 58 -20.67 -12.29 2.43
CA LEU A 58 -20.13 -10.93 2.62
C LEU A 58 -18.99 -10.91 3.63
N ALA A 59 -19.12 -11.63 4.75
CA ALA A 59 -18.06 -11.74 5.75
C ALA A 59 -16.81 -12.43 5.19
N ASP A 60 -16.97 -13.50 4.41
CA ASP A 60 -15.87 -14.20 3.76
C ASP A 60 -15.17 -13.35 2.69
N GLY A 61 -15.95 -12.57 1.93
CA GLY A 61 -15.42 -11.53 1.04
C GLY A 61 -14.57 -10.50 1.78
N PHE A 62 -15.05 -10.04 2.95
CA PHE A 62 -14.33 -9.08 3.79
C PHE A 62 -12.98 -9.63 4.26
N LYS A 63 -13.01 -10.85 4.78
CA LYS A 63 -11.81 -11.59 5.21
C LYS A 63 -10.80 -11.72 4.06
N THR A 64 -11.27 -12.08 2.87
CA THR A 64 -10.43 -12.23 1.68
C THR A 64 -9.70 -10.93 1.31
N PHE A 65 -10.39 -9.78 1.36
CA PHE A 65 -9.75 -8.49 1.12
C PHE A 65 -8.67 -8.16 2.16
N VAL A 66 -8.96 -8.41 3.45
CA VAL A 66 -8.00 -8.17 4.54
C VAL A 66 -6.78 -9.09 4.40
N GLU A 67 -6.97 -10.35 4.03
CA GLU A 67 -5.89 -11.30 3.75
C GLU A 67 -5.06 -10.88 2.54
N GLY A 68 -5.70 -10.44 1.45
CA GLY A 68 -5.02 -9.91 0.28
C GLY A 68 -4.15 -8.70 0.62
N ARG A 69 -4.67 -7.77 1.44
CA ARG A 69 -3.92 -6.62 1.94
C ARG A 69 -2.70 -7.04 2.76
N ARG A 70 -2.85 -8.02 3.67
CA ARG A 70 -1.75 -8.57 4.46
C ARG A 70 -0.66 -9.15 3.55
N ASN A 71 -1.04 -9.93 2.54
CA ASN A 71 -0.11 -10.52 1.58
C ASN A 71 0.64 -9.45 0.79
N PHE A 72 -0.06 -8.41 0.33
CA PHE A 72 0.54 -7.28 -0.36
C PHE A 72 1.58 -6.54 0.52
N VAL A 73 1.23 -6.24 1.77
CA VAL A 73 2.16 -5.60 2.72
C VAL A 73 3.39 -6.46 2.99
N ASN A 74 3.21 -7.78 3.13
CA ASN A 74 4.32 -8.70 3.31
C ASN A 74 5.25 -8.75 2.09
N ALA A 75 4.70 -8.76 0.88
CA ALA A 75 5.49 -8.66 -0.34
C ALA A 75 6.29 -7.34 -0.39
N HIS A 76 5.68 -6.22 0.00
CA HIS A 76 6.38 -4.94 0.08
C HIS A 76 7.52 -4.96 1.11
N LYS A 77 7.33 -5.58 2.28
CA LYS A 77 8.40 -5.78 3.28
C LYS A 77 9.56 -6.61 2.72
N MET A 78 9.26 -7.72 2.05
CA MET A 78 10.28 -8.56 1.42
C MET A 78 11.10 -7.79 0.38
N LEU A 79 10.48 -6.88 -0.40
CA LEU A 79 11.21 -6.01 -1.33
C LEU A 79 12.16 -5.04 -0.60
N ILE A 80 11.77 -4.53 0.56
CA ILE A 80 12.63 -3.68 1.40
C ILE A 80 13.82 -4.48 1.93
N ASP A 81 13.58 -5.71 2.42
CA ASP A 81 14.64 -6.56 2.95
C ASP A 81 15.61 -7.01 1.85
N MET A 82 15.10 -7.40 0.67
CA MET A 82 15.93 -7.66 -0.52
C MET A 82 16.79 -6.46 -0.90
N LYS A 83 16.28 -5.22 -0.78
CA LYS A 83 17.09 -4.01 -1.00
C LYS A 83 18.21 -3.89 0.03
N LYS A 84 17.95 -4.17 1.31
CA LYS A 84 18.95 -4.11 2.40
C LYS A 84 20.04 -5.17 2.23
N ASP A 85 19.67 -6.37 1.84
CA ASP A 85 20.60 -7.51 1.68
C ASP A 85 21.35 -7.47 0.35
N SER A 86 20.82 -6.75 -0.65
CA SER A 86 21.60 -6.42 -1.84
C SER A 86 22.70 -5.45 -1.45
N ASN A 87 23.98 -5.80 -1.69
CA ASN A 87 25.16 -4.95 -1.49
C ASN A 87 25.15 -3.63 -2.34
N LEU A 88 23.98 -3.15 -2.74
CA LEU A 88 23.78 -1.85 -3.36
C LEU A 88 24.04 -0.78 -2.28
N ARG A 89 25.06 0.06 -2.52
CA ARG A 89 25.36 1.23 -1.69
C ARG A 89 24.04 1.95 -1.37
N THR A 90 23.79 2.18 -0.08
CA THR A 90 22.72 3.08 0.37
C THR A 90 23.10 4.48 -0.08
N VAL A 91 22.69 4.85 -1.29
CA VAL A 91 22.73 6.24 -1.75
C VAL A 91 21.53 6.90 -1.10
N GLU A 92 21.77 7.87 -0.22
CA GLU A 92 20.71 8.73 0.29
C GLU A 92 20.09 9.48 -0.89
N ILE A 93 18.99 8.93 -1.42
CA ILE A 93 18.17 9.66 -2.38
C ILE A 93 17.35 10.64 -1.56
N GLY A 94 17.81 11.90 -1.56
CA GLY A 94 17.05 13.09 -1.18
C GLY A 94 16.34 12.99 0.16
N CYS A 95 16.96 13.53 1.21
CA CYS A 95 16.18 13.87 2.38
C CYS A 95 15.23 15.03 2.03
N ASP A 96 13.93 14.85 2.22
CA ASP A 96 12.99 15.97 2.18
C ASP A 96 13.31 16.90 3.37
N PRO A 97 13.37 18.24 3.19
CA PRO A 97 13.72 19.15 4.27
C PRO A 97 12.75 18.99 5.45
N GLY A 98 13.28 18.77 6.65
CA GLY A 98 12.47 18.50 7.82
C GLY A 98 13.32 18.51 9.09
N PRO A 99 12.74 18.35 10.28
CA PRO A 99 13.45 18.54 11.55
C PRO A 99 14.66 17.61 11.76
N LEU A 100 14.78 16.55 10.96
CA LEU A 100 15.92 15.62 10.97
C LEU A 100 16.93 15.87 9.84
N CYS A 101 16.61 16.74 8.87
CA CYS A 101 17.45 17.06 7.71
C CYS A 101 17.55 18.58 7.53
N PRO A 102 18.72 19.19 7.80
CA PRO A 102 18.89 20.63 7.72
C PRO A 102 18.70 21.14 6.28
N TRP A 103 18.15 22.35 6.16
CA TRP A 103 18.07 23.07 4.90
C TRP A 103 19.50 23.27 4.37
N ILE A 104 19.80 22.69 3.21
CA ILE A 104 21.04 22.96 2.49
C ILE A 104 20.76 24.20 1.64
N ASP A 105 21.26 25.36 2.05
CA ASP A 105 21.22 26.55 1.21
C ASP A 105 22.06 26.31 -0.06
N GLN A 106 21.50 26.70 -1.21
CA GLN A 106 22.14 26.60 -2.52
C GLN A 106 23.36 27.51 -2.57
N GLU A 107 24.53 27.03 -2.15
CA GLU A 107 25.83 27.57 -2.58
C GLU A 107 26.97 26.62 -2.18
N SER A 108 27.23 25.63 -3.02
CA SER A 108 28.60 25.14 -3.21
C SER A 108 28.68 24.35 -4.52
N THR A 109 29.30 25.02 -5.48
CA THR A 109 29.77 24.51 -6.76
C THR A 109 30.53 23.21 -6.53
N LEU A 110 29.98 22.08 -6.99
CA LEU A 110 30.69 20.80 -7.07
C LEU A 110 31.88 20.97 -8.03
N GLN A 111 33.09 21.14 -7.49
CA GLN A 111 34.30 20.99 -8.29
C GLN A 111 34.54 19.50 -8.55
N LEU A 112 34.55 19.14 -9.84
CA LEU A 112 35.04 17.84 -10.32
C LEU A 112 36.55 17.80 -10.12
N VAL A 113 37.01 16.90 -9.24
CA VAL A 113 38.42 16.57 -9.08
C VAL A 113 38.80 15.56 -10.16
N ALA A 114 39.81 15.90 -10.96
CA ALA A 114 40.62 14.94 -11.72
C ALA A 114 41.85 14.57 -10.89
#